data_AF-A0A962QCN9-F1
#
_entry.id   AF-A0A962QCN9-F1
#
_cell.length_a   1.000
_cell.length_b   1.000
_cell.length_c   1.000
_cell.angle_alpha   90.00
_cell.angle_beta   90.00
_cell.angle_gamma   90.00
#
_symmetry.space_group_name_H-M   'P 1'
#
loop_
_entity.id
_entity.type
_entity.pdbx_description
1 polymer ?
#
loop_
_entity_poly.entity_id
_entity_poly.type
_entity_poly.pdbx_seq_one_letter_code
_entity_poly.pdbx_strand_id
1 'polypeptide(L)'
;MHTSPPSTLAKTRLAGGALLLLLISFAFSSAFALMALTQLYTELLLDSGLSTTLIQSEIDAFSRQQLWLALPIVLGAGLLLLAVTAWRIPSTPAQWSLRSVGWPLFAVSGSAQLLALGLYVVNFIERAPSTGTSHAALLDTLLEIGTTLLVAILLFFELVILLLKVLQAGNRQDARTATPVDPASMRPAVFLFLFGVDLSAAFVPLHMADLYQPLLGLPKDMVMGLPISAMFLSVSITIVVSGIWLDRRGWHEPFLTGVALVAVAKLYAWLAPSAVHFIAAMGMVGLGYGLTLMASQGFVIVQTDDKSKARGLAYLFAGIYAGSICGTAAGAMLAERIGYRPVFLLSAIIVFLLLLYTLTAMRGAIRQSKPRRDTASAAPLPTSVSARDYWNFLRNRHVLGLIFLSSLPSAIAVIGFLNFFGPVYLDRLGYSESTIGAVLILYGLCMVYLGPLLSHYIDRASSKRVFVIIGCLLGGCAFLSFYFFTGFVASVIAVVLLGLSSCLVLASQTTYALTLDVTKQLGQGRAIGLFRASSRLGQMIGPMLFGWLI
;
A
#
# COMPACT_ATOMS: atom_id res chain seq x y z
N MET A 1 -44.79 1.52 14.60
CA MET A 1 -43.81 0.43 14.79
C MET A 1 -43.44 -0.09 13.41
N HIS A 2 -42.37 0.43 12.81
CA HIS A 2 -41.88 -0.05 11.52
C HIS A 2 -40.68 -0.97 11.75
N THR A 3 -40.82 -2.19 11.25
CA THR A 3 -39.89 -3.31 11.35
C THR A 3 -38.53 -2.94 10.75
N SER A 4 -37.53 -2.86 11.60
CA SER A 4 -36.12 -3.01 11.21
C SER A 4 -35.95 -4.30 10.40
N PRO A 5 -35.03 -4.38 9.42
CA PRO A 5 -34.75 -5.64 8.75
C PRO A 5 -34.37 -6.68 9.81
N PRO A 6 -34.76 -7.96 9.62
CA PRO A 6 -34.58 -8.97 10.65
C PRO A 6 -33.09 -9.10 10.95
N SER A 7 -32.71 -8.88 12.21
CA SER A 7 -31.32 -8.88 12.69
C SER A 7 -30.54 -10.16 12.32
N THR A 8 -31.26 -11.25 12.04
CA THR A 8 -30.75 -12.52 11.52
C THR A 8 -30.20 -12.43 10.09
N LEU A 9 -30.81 -11.65 9.19
CA LEU A 9 -30.32 -11.50 7.81
C LEU A 9 -29.01 -10.70 7.73
N ALA A 10 -28.83 -9.72 8.62
CA ALA A 10 -27.57 -8.98 8.72
C ALA A 10 -26.45 -9.86 9.28
N LYS A 11 -26.72 -10.65 10.34
CA LYS A 11 -25.74 -11.59 10.92
C LYS A 11 -25.33 -12.68 9.93
N THR A 12 -26.26 -13.22 9.14
CA THR A 12 -25.95 -14.23 8.12
C THR A 12 -25.08 -13.67 6.99
N ARG A 13 -25.34 -12.44 6.52
CA ARG A 13 -24.46 -11.76 5.55
C ARG A 13 -23.06 -11.49 6.11
N LEU A 14 -22.97 -11.07 7.38
CA LEU A 14 -21.68 -10.88 8.05
C LEU A 14 -20.91 -12.19 8.19
N ALA A 15 -21.58 -13.27 8.60
CA ALA A 15 -20.99 -14.59 8.73
C ALA A 15 -20.50 -15.13 7.38
N GLY A 16 -21.33 -15.06 6.33
CA GLY A 16 -20.95 -15.47 4.99
C GLY A 16 -19.78 -14.66 4.43
N GLY A 17 -19.79 -13.33 4.64
CA GLY A 17 -18.67 -12.46 4.27
C GLY A 17 -17.39 -12.79 5.04
N ALA A 18 -17.46 -12.97 6.35
CA ALA A 18 -16.30 -13.32 7.18
C ALA A 18 -15.70 -14.68 6.80
N LEU A 19 -16.55 -15.66 6.48
CA LEU A 19 -16.12 -16.97 6.00
C LEU A 19 -15.42 -16.88 4.64
N LEU A 20 -15.96 -16.09 3.70
CA LEU A 20 -15.31 -15.82 2.42
C LEU A 20 -13.93 -15.16 2.61
N LEU A 21 -13.84 -14.17 3.51
CA LEU A 21 -12.56 -13.50 3.81
C LEU A 21 -11.54 -14.45 4.46
N LEU A 22 -11.98 -15.34 5.34
CA LEU A 22 -11.12 -16.37 5.91
C LEU A 22 -10.61 -17.29 4.80
N LEU A 23 -11.49 -17.75 3.91
CA LEU A 23 -11.08 -18.62 2.79
C LEU A 23 -10.07 -17.93 1.88
N ILE A 24 -10.28 -16.66 1.51
CA ILE A 24 -9.36 -15.90 0.67
C ILE A 24 -7.99 -15.75 1.36
N SER A 25 -7.97 -15.28 2.61
CA SER A 25 -6.72 -15.01 3.32
C SER A 25 -5.97 -16.30 3.68
N PHE A 26 -6.69 -17.36 4.09
CA PHE A 26 -6.10 -18.67 4.37
C PHE A 26 -5.58 -19.36 3.12
N ALA A 27 -6.32 -19.31 2.01
CA ALA A 27 -5.87 -19.87 0.74
C ALA A 27 -4.63 -19.14 0.22
N PHE A 28 -4.62 -17.80 0.29
CA PHE A 28 -3.45 -17.00 -0.05
C PHE A 28 -2.24 -17.41 0.80
N SER A 29 -2.38 -17.40 2.13
CA SER A 29 -1.26 -17.72 3.02
C SER A 29 -0.77 -19.17 2.88
N SER A 30 -1.69 -20.12 2.72
CA SER A 30 -1.34 -21.54 2.61
C SER A 30 -0.72 -21.87 1.27
N ALA A 31 -1.20 -21.29 0.17
CA ALA A 31 -0.65 -21.53 -1.16
C ALA A 31 0.83 -21.12 -1.23
N PHE A 32 1.16 -19.90 -0.79
CA PHE A 32 2.53 -19.41 -0.79
C PHE A 32 3.43 -20.16 0.19
N ALA A 33 2.97 -20.45 1.41
CA ALA A 33 3.76 -21.21 2.38
C ALA A 33 4.05 -22.65 1.89
N LEU A 34 3.06 -23.34 1.34
CA LEU A 34 3.23 -24.68 0.76
C LEU A 34 4.23 -24.64 -0.40
N MET A 35 4.13 -23.65 -1.26
CA MET A 35 4.98 -23.53 -2.45
C MET A 35 6.44 -23.25 -2.08
N ALA A 36 6.68 -22.36 -1.11
CA ALA A 36 8.00 -22.09 -0.54
C ALA A 36 8.62 -23.34 0.10
N LEU A 37 7.86 -24.05 0.96
CA LEU A 37 8.33 -25.28 1.59
C LEU A 37 8.59 -26.39 0.57
N THR A 38 7.76 -26.50 -0.46
CA THR A 38 7.91 -27.53 -1.50
C THR A 38 9.15 -27.27 -2.35
N GLN A 39 9.47 -26.01 -2.68
CA GLN A 39 10.71 -25.67 -3.37
C GLN A 39 11.93 -26.05 -2.55
N LEU A 40 11.98 -25.62 -1.28
CA LEU A 40 13.08 -25.98 -0.39
C LEU A 40 13.21 -27.51 -0.24
N TYR A 41 12.08 -28.21 -0.12
CA TYR A 41 12.07 -29.68 -0.04
C TYR A 41 12.61 -30.32 -1.32
N THR A 42 12.29 -29.76 -2.48
CA THR A 42 12.79 -30.23 -3.78
C THR A 42 14.29 -30.07 -3.90
N GLU A 43 14.84 -28.91 -3.50
CA GLU A 43 16.29 -28.67 -3.48
C GLU A 43 17.02 -29.68 -2.59
N LEU A 44 16.49 -29.95 -1.39
CA LEU A 44 17.07 -30.93 -0.47
C LEU A 44 17.04 -32.36 -1.02
N LEU A 45 15.95 -32.73 -1.72
CA LEU A 45 15.85 -34.03 -2.37
C LEU A 45 16.83 -34.16 -3.53
N LEU A 46 17.04 -33.11 -4.31
CA LEU A 46 18.03 -33.09 -5.41
C LEU A 46 19.45 -33.28 -4.89
N ASP A 47 19.81 -32.59 -3.80
CA ASP A 47 21.13 -32.72 -3.16
C ASP A 47 21.37 -34.10 -2.54
N SER A 48 20.31 -34.81 -2.14
CA SER A 48 20.40 -36.15 -1.57
C SER A 48 20.69 -37.26 -2.60
N GLY A 49 20.70 -36.95 -3.90
CA GLY A 49 21.03 -37.91 -4.97
C GLY A 49 19.91 -38.90 -5.33
N LEU A 50 18.66 -38.61 -4.95
CA LEU A 50 17.48 -39.41 -5.31
C LEU A 50 17.20 -39.37 -6.82
N SER A 51 16.60 -40.44 -7.37
CA SER A 51 16.19 -40.47 -8.77
C SER A 51 14.99 -39.54 -9.02
N THR A 52 14.96 -38.87 -10.18
CA THR A 52 13.95 -37.86 -10.54
C THR A 52 12.51 -38.36 -10.41
N THR A 53 12.25 -39.65 -10.64
CA THR A 53 10.93 -40.27 -10.50
C THR A 53 10.49 -40.42 -9.03
N LEU A 54 11.43 -40.74 -8.13
CA LEU A 54 11.15 -40.82 -6.69
C LEU A 54 10.92 -39.43 -6.10
N ILE A 55 11.69 -38.44 -6.55
CA ILE A 55 11.56 -37.03 -6.15
C ILE A 55 10.14 -36.52 -6.43
N GLN A 56 9.63 -36.74 -7.64
CA GLN A 56 8.27 -36.27 -7.99
C GLN A 56 7.19 -36.92 -7.11
N SER A 57 7.33 -38.21 -6.80
CA SER A 57 6.37 -38.92 -5.95
C SER A 57 6.38 -38.44 -4.50
N GLU A 58 7.55 -38.10 -3.96
CA GLU A 58 7.70 -37.54 -2.61
C GLU A 58 7.14 -36.12 -2.52
N ILE A 59 7.38 -35.30 -3.55
CA ILE A 59 6.81 -33.94 -3.65
C ILE A 59 5.29 -33.99 -3.65
N ASP A 60 4.70 -34.87 -4.47
CA ASP A 60 3.25 -35.02 -4.54
C ASP A 60 2.66 -35.53 -3.22
N ALA A 61 3.35 -36.46 -2.55
CA ALA A 61 2.94 -36.97 -1.25
C ALA A 61 3.01 -35.88 -0.15
N PHE A 62 4.08 -35.09 -0.13
CA PHE A 62 4.27 -33.97 0.77
C PHE A 62 3.18 -32.90 0.59
N SER A 63 2.97 -32.45 -0.65
CA SER A 63 1.96 -31.44 -0.99
C SER A 63 0.55 -31.92 -0.62
N ARG A 64 0.21 -33.18 -0.95
CA ARG A 64 -1.08 -33.76 -0.63
C ARG A 64 -1.33 -33.80 0.88
N GLN A 65 -0.33 -34.20 1.67
CA GLN A 65 -0.48 -34.25 3.13
C GLN A 65 -0.69 -32.85 3.75
N GLN A 66 0.00 -31.83 3.25
CA GLN A 66 -0.23 -30.45 3.71
C GLN A 66 -1.65 -29.97 3.40
N LEU A 67 -2.21 -30.32 2.23
CA LEU A 67 -3.61 -30.04 1.91
C LEU A 67 -4.58 -30.76 2.87
N TRP A 68 -4.27 -31.99 3.28
CA TRP A 68 -5.05 -32.73 4.28
C TRP A 68 -4.97 -32.11 5.68
N LEU A 69 -3.84 -31.49 6.05
CA LEU A 69 -3.71 -30.72 7.30
C LEU A 69 -4.51 -29.41 7.23
N ALA A 70 -4.55 -28.75 6.07
CA ALA A 70 -5.23 -27.48 5.86
C ALA A 70 -6.76 -27.57 6.04
N LEU A 71 -7.37 -28.62 5.50
CA LEU A 71 -8.83 -28.80 5.45
C LEU A 71 -9.52 -28.74 6.84
N PRO A 72 -9.11 -29.54 7.86
CA PRO A 72 -9.75 -29.49 9.18
C PRO A 72 -9.56 -28.15 9.89
N ILE A 73 -8.44 -27.45 9.64
CA ILE A 73 -8.16 -26.15 10.24
C ILE A 73 -9.11 -25.10 9.71
N VAL A 74 -9.31 -25.05 8.39
CA VAL A 74 -10.24 -24.12 7.74
C VAL A 74 -11.67 -24.39 8.19
N LEU A 75 -12.08 -25.65 8.24
CA LEU A 75 -13.42 -26.05 8.69
C LEU A 75 -13.64 -25.67 10.16
N GLY A 76 -12.68 -25.97 11.04
CA GLY A 76 -12.74 -25.62 12.46
C GLY A 76 -12.79 -24.10 12.68
N ALA A 77 -11.96 -23.35 11.96
CA ALA A 77 -11.96 -21.89 12.02
C ALA A 77 -13.26 -21.30 11.48
N GLY A 78 -13.81 -21.86 10.40
CA GLY A 78 -15.11 -21.47 9.84
C GLY A 78 -16.25 -21.68 10.84
N LEU A 79 -16.28 -22.83 11.53
CA LEU A 79 -17.26 -23.11 12.58
C LEU A 79 -17.10 -22.16 13.78
N LEU A 80 -15.88 -21.85 14.19
CA LEU A 80 -15.61 -20.87 15.24
C LEU A 80 -16.06 -19.47 14.85
N LEU A 81 -15.83 -19.03 13.59
CA LEU A 81 -16.35 -17.76 13.10
C LEU A 81 -17.87 -17.71 13.13
N LEU A 82 -18.55 -18.80 12.74
CA LEU A 82 -20.00 -18.91 12.81
C LEU A 82 -20.49 -18.83 14.27
N ALA A 83 -19.83 -19.52 15.20
CA ALA A 83 -20.17 -19.45 16.62
C ALA A 83 -19.96 -18.04 17.20
N VAL A 84 -18.83 -17.38 16.88
CA VAL A 84 -18.52 -16.02 17.33
C VAL A 84 -19.52 -15.01 16.77
N THR A 85 -19.90 -15.14 15.50
CA THR A 85 -20.89 -14.25 14.87
C THR A 85 -22.31 -14.46 15.43
N ALA A 86 -22.65 -15.69 15.78
CA ALA A 86 -23.92 -16.00 16.43
C ALA A 86 -23.98 -15.44 17.86
N TRP A 87 -22.97 -15.72 18.68
CA TRP A 87 -23.02 -15.54 20.14
C TRP A 87 -22.51 -14.17 20.64
N ARG A 88 -21.42 -13.65 20.05
CA ARG A 88 -20.71 -12.48 20.57
C ARG A 88 -21.07 -11.17 19.87
N ILE A 89 -21.51 -11.24 18.61
CA ILE A 89 -21.71 -10.05 17.77
C ILE A 89 -23.09 -9.40 18.03
N PRO A 90 -23.14 -8.06 18.23
CA PRO A 90 -24.39 -7.33 18.37
C PRO A 90 -25.35 -7.55 17.19
N SER A 91 -26.65 -7.59 17.48
CA SER A 91 -27.71 -7.82 16.49
C SER A 91 -27.95 -6.62 15.55
N THR A 92 -27.53 -5.41 15.95
CA THR A 92 -27.73 -4.20 15.14
C THR A 92 -26.44 -3.80 14.41
N PRO A 93 -26.48 -3.62 13.06
CA PRO A 93 -25.30 -3.22 12.28
C PRO A 93 -24.67 -1.89 12.69
N ALA A 94 -25.45 -1.00 13.31
CA ALA A 94 -24.98 0.28 13.83
C ALA A 94 -24.01 0.14 15.01
N GLN A 95 -24.06 -0.97 15.76
CA GLN A 95 -23.17 -1.27 16.87
C GLN A 95 -21.93 -2.08 16.44
N TRP A 96 -21.83 -2.42 15.14
CA TRP A 96 -20.66 -3.14 14.64
C TRP A 96 -19.45 -2.20 14.59
N SER A 97 -18.45 -2.55 15.37
CA SER A 97 -17.18 -1.84 15.44
C SER A 97 -16.03 -2.84 15.33
N LEU A 98 -14.83 -2.32 15.13
CA LEU A 98 -13.61 -3.11 15.17
C LEU A 98 -13.45 -3.89 16.49
N ARG A 99 -13.94 -3.35 17.62
CA ARG A 99 -13.86 -4.02 18.93
C ARG A 99 -14.86 -5.16 19.08
N SER A 100 -16.09 -4.97 18.63
CA SER A 100 -17.16 -5.95 18.80
C SER A 100 -17.13 -7.06 17.76
N VAL A 101 -16.66 -6.76 16.55
CA VAL A 101 -16.68 -7.69 15.41
C VAL A 101 -15.28 -7.97 14.87
N GLY A 102 -14.49 -6.94 14.61
CA GLY A 102 -13.19 -7.08 13.92
C GLY A 102 -12.20 -7.96 14.68
N TRP A 103 -11.89 -7.63 15.93
CA TRP A 103 -10.91 -8.35 16.75
C TRP A 103 -11.25 -9.84 16.97
N PRO A 104 -12.49 -10.24 17.29
CA PRO A 104 -12.85 -11.65 17.36
C PRO A 104 -12.62 -12.42 16.05
N LEU A 105 -13.03 -11.85 14.90
CA LEU A 105 -12.84 -12.50 13.60
C LEU A 105 -11.35 -12.61 13.24
N PHE A 106 -10.60 -11.54 13.52
CA PHE A 106 -9.16 -11.48 13.34
C PHE A 106 -8.42 -12.52 14.19
N ALA A 107 -8.78 -12.67 15.46
CA ALA A 107 -8.17 -13.67 16.34
C ALA A 107 -8.39 -15.08 15.80
N VAL A 108 -9.62 -15.42 15.38
CA VAL A 108 -9.91 -16.75 14.81
C VAL A 108 -9.13 -17.00 13.52
N SER A 109 -9.13 -16.05 12.57
CA SER A 109 -8.41 -16.21 11.30
C SER A 109 -6.89 -16.27 11.49
N GLY A 110 -6.32 -15.36 12.30
CA GLY A 110 -4.89 -15.31 12.56
C GLY A 110 -4.39 -16.56 13.29
N SER A 111 -5.13 -17.05 14.29
CA SER A 111 -4.80 -18.31 14.97
C SER A 111 -4.86 -19.51 14.03
N ALA A 112 -5.85 -19.57 13.13
CA ALA A 112 -5.95 -20.65 12.14
C ALA A 112 -4.75 -20.65 11.17
N GLN A 113 -4.32 -19.48 10.71
CA GLN A 113 -3.16 -19.33 9.82
C GLN A 113 -1.85 -19.71 10.52
N LEU A 114 -1.64 -19.24 11.75
CA LEU A 114 -0.47 -19.61 12.55
C LEU A 114 -0.41 -21.11 12.84
N LEU A 115 -1.55 -21.73 13.15
CA LEU A 115 -1.63 -23.16 13.40
C LEU A 115 -1.34 -23.98 12.15
N ALA A 116 -1.91 -23.61 11.00
CA ALA A 116 -1.60 -24.26 9.73
C ALA A 116 -0.12 -24.15 9.38
N LEU A 117 0.45 -22.96 9.54
CA LEU A 117 1.86 -22.72 9.29
C LEU A 117 2.77 -23.58 10.19
N GLY A 118 2.47 -23.60 11.49
CA GLY A 118 3.23 -24.41 12.45
C GLY A 118 3.23 -25.88 12.07
N LEU A 119 2.07 -26.42 11.64
CA LEU A 119 1.97 -27.80 11.19
C LEU A 119 2.70 -28.06 9.86
N TYR A 120 2.67 -27.12 8.91
CA TYR A 120 3.45 -27.26 7.67
C TYR A 120 4.95 -27.31 7.94
N VAL A 121 5.45 -26.45 8.83
CA VAL A 121 6.87 -26.41 9.21
C VAL A 121 7.27 -27.67 9.99
N VAL A 122 6.46 -28.13 10.94
CA VAL A 122 6.74 -29.39 11.67
C VAL A 122 6.80 -30.57 10.70
N ASN A 123 5.83 -30.70 9.80
CA ASN A 123 5.81 -31.78 8.81
C ASN A 123 6.99 -31.71 7.83
N PHE A 124 7.43 -30.49 7.48
CA PHE A 124 8.65 -30.29 6.71
C PHE A 124 9.89 -30.78 7.46
N ILE A 125 10.06 -30.39 8.72
CA ILE A 125 11.21 -30.79 9.54
C ILE A 125 11.26 -32.32 9.72
N GLU A 126 10.11 -32.98 9.90
CA GLU A 126 10.04 -34.44 10.05
C GLU A 126 10.43 -35.22 8.79
N ARG A 127 10.20 -34.64 7.60
CA ARG A 127 10.44 -35.29 6.30
C ARG A 127 11.71 -34.84 5.59
N ALA A 128 12.24 -33.69 5.97
CA ALA A 128 13.43 -33.13 5.35
C ALA A 128 14.65 -34.04 5.58
N PRO A 129 15.45 -34.32 4.54
CA PRO A 129 16.73 -35.01 4.70
C PRO A 129 17.62 -34.26 5.70
N SER A 130 18.30 -34.99 6.60
CA SER A 130 19.19 -34.40 7.62
C SER A 130 20.51 -33.85 7.07
N THR A 131 20.79 -34.08 5.79
CA THR A 131 22.01 -33.66 5.10
C THR A 131 21.73 -32.50 4.16
N GLY A 132 22.48 -31.40 4.31
CA GLY A 132 22.65 -30.41 3.24
C GLY A 132 21.82 -29.12 3.31
N THR A 133 20.99 -28.87 4.33
CA THR A 133 20.30 -27.57 4.44
C THR A 133 21.31 -26.44 4.61
N SER A 134 21.51 -25.65 3.55
CA SER A 134 22.15 -24.35 3.65
C SER A 134 21.32 -23.48 4.59
N HIS A 135 21.97 -22.93 5.63
CA HIS A 135 21.33 -22.00 6.55
C HIS A 135 20.69 -20.81 5.81
N ALA A 136 21.22 -20.43 4.64
CA ALA A 136 20.66 -19.36 3.81
C ALA A 136 19.29 -19.73 3.22
N ALA A 137 19.15 -20.91 2.62
CA ALA A 137 17.89 -21.35 2.00
C ALA A 137 16.75 -21.49 3.02
N LEU A 138 17.07 -21.95 4.24
CA LEU A 138 16.13 -21.98 5.37
C LEU A 138 15.69 -20.56 5.78
N LEU A 139 16.62 -19.61 5.87
CA LEU A 139 16.31 -18.23 6.23
C LEU A 139 15.43 -17.56 5.17
N ASP A 140 15.72 -17.76 3.88
CA ASP A 140 14.93 -17.20 2.78
C ASP A 140 13.49 -17.75 2.79
N THR A 141 13.33 -19.06 2.99
CA THR A 141 12.02 -19.71 3.10
C THR A 141 11.24 -19.20 4.31
N LEU A 142 11.90 -19.03 5.47
CA LEU A 142 11.26 -18.49 6.67
C LEU A 142 10.85 -17.02 6.50
N LEU A 143 11.64 -16.22 5.79
CA LEU A 143 11.31 -14.83 5.46
C LEU A 143 10.11 -14.77 4.50
N GLU A 144 10.07 -15.60 3.46
CA GLU A 144 8.93 -15.69 2.55
C GLU A 144 7.65 -16.07 3.31
N ILE A 145 7.71 -17.11 4.14
CA ILE A 145 6.58 -17.54 4.98
C ILE A 145 6.13 -16.42 5.94
N GLY A 146 7.06 -15.78 6.64
CA GLY A 146 6.75 -14.71 7.59
C GLY A 146 6.11 -13.50 6.94
N THR A 147 6.60 -13.11 5.75
CA THR A 147 6.04 -12.00 4.98
C THR A 147 4.69 -12.34 4.35
N THR A 148 4.52 -13.56 3.84
CA THR A 148 3.22 -14.10 3.41
C THR A 148 2.18 -13.94 4.50
N LEU A 149 2.51 -14.41 5.72
CA LEU A 149 1.61 -14.38 6.86
C LEU A 149 1.27 -12.93 7.24
N LEU A 150 2.27 -12.06 7.29
CA LEU A 150 2.07 -10.63 7.58
C LEU A 150 1.11 -9.98 6.57
N VAL A 151 1.31 -10.22 5.28
CA VAL A 151 0.44 -9.71 4.21
C VAL A 151 -0.98 -10.27 4.33
N ALA A 152 -1.12 -11.57 4.57
CA ALA A 152 -2.42 -12.22 4.74
C ALA A 152 -3.21 -11.63 5.92
N ILE A 153 -2.54 -11.40 7.05
CA ILE A 153 -3.09 -10.79 8.25
C ILE A 153 -3.53 -9.33 8.00
N LEU A 154 -2.68 -8.52 7.37
CA LEU A 154 -3.00 -7.12 7.06
C LEU A 154 -4.15 -7.00 6.06
N LEU A 155 -4.14 -7.83 5.01
CA LEU A 155 -5.19 -7.90 4.00
C LEU A 155 -6.51 -8.37 4.62
N PHE A 156 -6.50 -9.38 5.48
CA PHE A 156 -7.70 -9.82 6.20
C PHE A 156 -8.28 -8.68 7.05
N PHE A 157 -7.44 -7.97 7.81
CA PHE A 157 -7.86 -6.86 8.65
C PHE A 157 -8.55 -5.75 7.84
N GLU A 158 -7.97 -5.33 6.72
CA GLU A 158 -8.55 -4.28 5.87
C GLU A 158 -9.82 -4.76 5.13
N LEU A 159 -9.87 -6.02 4.69
CA LEU A 159 -11.08 -6.58 4.08
C LEU A 159 -12.24 -6.73 5.09
N VAL A 160 -11.96 -6.99 6.37
CA VAL A 160 -12.98 -6.97 7.42
C VAL A 160 -13.54 -5.56 7.61
N ILE A 161 -12.69 -4.52 7.59
CA ILE A 161 -13.14 -3.13 7.65
C ILE A 161 -14.04 -2.81 6.44
N LEU A 162 -13.63 -3.23 5.24
CA LEU A 162 -14.41 -3.08 4.02
C LEU A 162 -15.78 -3.77 4.14
N LEU A 163 -15.82 -5.03 4.58
CA LEU A 163 -17.04 -5.82 4.75
C LEU A 163 -18.01 -5.13 5.72
N LEU A 164 -17.51 -4.65 6.86
CA LEU A 164 -18.31 -3.92 7.84
C LEU A 164 -18.94 -2.67 7.22
N LYS A 165 -18.16 -1.89 6.46
CA LYS A 165 -18.65 -0.67 5.79
C LYS A 165 -19.68 -0.97 4.70
N VAL A 166 -19.49 -2.01 3.90
CA VAL A 166 -20.46 -2.45 2.87
C VAL A 166 -21.80 -2.83 3.50
N LEU A 167 -21.77 -3.65 4.54
CA LEU A 167 -22.98 -4.12 5.22
C LEU A 167 -23.69 -2.97 5.96
N GLN A 168 -22.95 -2.02 6.51
CA GLN A 168 -23.50 -0.81 7.11
C GLN A 168 -24.11 0.16 6.07
N ALA A 169 -23.50 0.28 4.89
CA ALA A 169 -24.01 1.13 3.81
C ALA A 169 -25.35 0.62 3.25
N GLY A 170 -25.50 -0.71 3.08
CA GLY A 170 -26.75 -1.32 2.63
C GLY A 170 -27.93 -1.12 3.59
N ASN A 171 -27.65 -0.89 4.88
CA ASN A 171 -28.68 -0.69 5.92
C ASN A 171 -29.02 0.79 6.19
N ARG A 172 -28.25 1.73 5.62
CA ARG A 172 -28.46 3.19 5.78
C ARG A 172 -29.45 3.79 4.77
N GLN A 173 -29.87 3.05 3.75
CA GLN A 173 -30.84 3.54 2.76
C GLN A 173 -32.26 3.77 3.32
N ASP A 174 -32.60 3.18 4.47
CA ASP A 174 -33.93 3.33 5.10
C ASP A 174 -34.04 4.53 6.06
N ALA A 175 -32.92 5.18 6.42
CA ALA A 175 -32.94 6.34 7.32
C ALA A 175 -33.00 7.65 6.50
N ARG A 176 -34.20 8.24 6.40
CA ARG A 176 -34.47 9.57 5.81
C ARG A 176 -33.76 10.76 6.49
N THR A 177 -32.87 10.52 7.45
CA THR A 177 -32.09 11.54 8.14
C THR A 177 -30.69 11.62 7.55
N ALA A 178 -30.37 12.80 6.99
CA ALA A 178 -29.05 13.16 6.49
C ALA A 178 -28.02 13.11 7.63
N THR A 179 -27.48 11.92 7.89
CA THR A 179 -26.33 11.76 8.77
C THR A 179 -25.05 12.11 8.01
N PRO A 180 -24.09 12.80 8.65
CA PRO A 180 -22.84 13.18 8.01
C PRO A 180 -22.11 11.93 7.49
N VAL A 181 -21.58 12.01 6.27
CA VAL A 181 -20.75 10.96 5.68
C VAL A 181 -19.58 10.70 6.63
N ASP A 182 -19.40 9.43 7.02
CA ASP A 182 -18.29 9.04 7.88
C ASP A 182 -16.96 9.18 7.11
N PRO A 183 -16.03 10.05 7.54
CA PRO A 183 -14.74 10.23 6.88
C PRO A 183 -13.93 8.93 6.75
N ALA A 184 -14.20 7.94 7.62
CA ALA A 184 -13.57 6.63 7.58
C ALA A 184 -13.99 5.76 6.39
N SER A 185 -14.99 6.16 5.61
CA SER A 185 -15.45 5.43 4.41
C SER A 185 -14.44 5.43 3.25
N MET A 186 -13.55 6.42 3.21
CA MET A 186 -12.55 6.54 2.13
C MET A 186 -11.37 5.58 2.30
N ARG A 187 -11.08 5.15 3.54
CA ARG A 187 -9.91 4.34 3.85
C ARG A 187 -9.87 3.01 3.07
N PRO A 188 -10.91 2.17 3.05
CA PRO A 188 -10.87 0.91 2.32
C PRO A 188 -10.72 1.10 0.81
N ALA A 189 -11.31 2.16 0.25
CA ALA A 189 -11.18 2.49 -1.17
C ALA A 189 -9.73 2.82 -1.53
N VAL A 190 -9.05 3.61 -0.69
CA VAL A 190 -7.65 3.99 -0.91
C VAL A 190 -6.70 2.83 -0.62
N PHE A 191 -7.01 1.97 0.35
CA PHE A 191 -6.28 0.72 0.57
C PHE A 191 -6.31 -0.16 -0.68
N LEU A 192 -7.49 -0.46 -1.22
CA LEU A 192 -7.63 -1.27 -2.43
C LEU A 192 -6.97 -0.62 -3.65
N PHE A 193 -7.05 0.71 -3.74
CA PHE A 193 -6.41 1.47 -4.81
C PHE A 193 -4.90 1.27 -4.79
N LEU A 194 -4.25 1.47 -3.63
CA LEU A 194 -2.82 1.32 -3.52
C LEU A 194 -2.35 -0.13 -3.51
N PHE A 195 -3.15 -1.05 -2.97
CA PHE A 195 -2.90 -2.47 -3.12
C PHE A 195 -2.83 -2.86 -4.60
N GLY A 196 -3.80 -2.41 -5.41
CA GLY A 196 -3.82 -2.66 -6.85
C GLY A 196 -2.67 -1.98 -7.58
N VAL A 197 -2.44 -0.68 -7.36
CA VAL A 197 -1.39 0.09 -8.06
C VAL A 197 0.01 -0.44 -7.73
N ASP A 198 0.29 -0.64 -6.45
CA ASP A 198 1.62 -0.98 -5.96
C ASP A 198 1.87 -2.50 -6.03
N LEU A 199 0.91 -3.29 -6.51
CA LEU A 199 1.10 -4.71 -6.85
C LEU A 199 2.27 -4.94 -7.82
N SER A 200 2.67 -3.93 -8.59
CA SER A 200 3.83 -4.03 -9.47
C SER A 200 5.06 -3.27 -9.00
N ALA A 201 5.01 -2.60 -7.84
CA ALA A 201 6.00 -1.58 -7.46
C ALA A 201 7.43 -2.13 -7.32
N ALA A 202 7.59 -3.31 -6.70
CA ALA A 202 8.90 -3.91 -6.45
C ALA A 202 9.66 -4.29 -7.72
N PHE A 203 8.94 -4.71 -8.78
CA PHE A 203 9.54 -5.30 -9.97
C PHE A 203 9.34 -4.47 -11.24
N VAL A 204 8.78 -3.24 -11.17
CA VAL A 204 8.74 -2.33 -12.33
C VAL A 204 10.12 -2.21 -13.02
N PRO A 205 11.24 -1.97 -12.30
CA PRO A 205 12.54 -1.83 -12.98
C PRO A 205 13.03 -3.18 -13.53
N LEU A 206 12.75 -4.29 -12.83
CA LEU A 206 13.11 -5.64 -13.27
C LEU A 206 12.40 -6.01 -14.57
N HIS A 207 11.09 -5.78 -14.64
CA HIS A 207 10.33 -5.99 -15.87
C HIS A 207 10.78 -5.06 -17.02
N MET A 208 11.19 -3.84 -16.71
CA MET A 208 11.75 -2.93 -17.71
C MET A 208 13.10 -3.44 -18.25
N ALA A 209 13.85 -4.22 -17.46
CA ALA A 209 15.08 -4.87 -17.90
C ALA A 209 14.79 -5.90 -19.00
N ASP A 210 13.70 -6.66 -18.90
CA ASP A 210 13.27 -7.63 -19.92
C ASP A 210 12.85 -6.96 -21.23
N LEU A 211 12.21 -5.80 -21.12
CA LEU A 211 11.74 -5.01 -22.27
C LEU A 211 12.81 -4.07 -22.83
N TYR A 212 14.04 -4.14 -22.31
CA TYR A 212 15.09 -3.18 -22.61
C TYR A 212 15.39 -3.10 -24.10
N GLN A 213 15.37 -1.87 -24.60
CA GLN A 213 15.85 -1.50 -25.93
C GLN A 213 16.72 -0.25 -25.76
N PRO A 214 17.81 -0.11 -26.53
CA PRO A 214 18.62 1.10 -26.50
C PRO A 214 17.73 2.33 -26.79
N LEU A 215 17.52 3.15 -25.77
CA LEU A 215 16.66 4.32 -25.82
C LEU A 215 17.50 5.57 -25.60
N LEU A 216 17.43 6.52 -26.55
CA LEU A 216 17.98 7.88 -26.39
C LEU A 216 19.48 7.93 -26.02
N GLY A 217 20.26 6.88 -26.29
CA GLY A 217 21.69 6.79 -25.91
C GLY A 217 21.92 6.72 -24.39
N LEU A 218 20.89 6.42 -23.61
CA LEU A 218 20.96 6.36 -22.16
C LEU A 218 21.52 5.02 -21.67
N PRO A 219 22.23 4.98 -20.53
CA PRO A 219 22.69 3.74 -19.93
C PRO A 219 21.50 2.86 -19.52
N LYS A 220 21.69 1.53 -19.57
CA LYS A 220 20.65 0.53 -19.29
C LYS A 220 19.95 0.78 -17.96
N ASP A 221 20.71 1.08 -16.92
CA ASP A 221 20.19 1.29 -15.57
C ASP A 221 19.30 2.53 -15.48
N MET A 222 19.66 3.63 -16.15
CA MET A 222 18.79 4.79 -16.23
C MET A 222 17.49 4.50 -17.01
N VAL A 223 17.55 3.67 -18.07
CA VAL A 223 16.36 3.24 -18.82
C VAL A 223 15.43 2.39 -17.96
N MET A 224 15.96 1.52 -17.10
CA MET A 224 15.16 0.73 -16.14
C MET A 224 14.40 1.62 -15.15
N GLY A 225 14.91 2.80 -14.81
CA GLY A 225 14.27 3.77 -13.91
C GLY A 225 13.21 4.66 -14.58
N LEU A 226 13.23 4.79 -15.91
CA LEU A 226 12.34 5.69 -16.66
C LEU A 226 10.83 5.48 -16.41
N PRO A 227 10.28 4.25 -16.32
CA PRO A 227 8.85 4.08 -16.09
C PRO A 227 8.39 4.69 -14.76
N ILE A 228 9.20 4.54 -13.71
CA ILE A 228 8.93 5.10 -12.37
C ILE A 228 9.02 6.62 -12.41
N SER A 229 10.05 7.16 -13.09
CA SER A 229 10.19 8.61 -13.28
C SER A 229 9.02 9.19 -14.06
N ALA A 230 8.62 8.57 -15.17
CA ALA A 230 7.47 8.99 -15.98
C ALA A 230 6.16 8.97 -15.16
N MET A 231 5.97 7.95 -14.32
CA MET A 231 4.85 7.87 -13.38
C MET A 231 4.86 9.07 -12.43
N PHE A 232 5.93 9.32 -11.69
CA PHE A 232 5.95 10.40 -10.69
C PHE A 232 5.96 11.82 -11.28
N LEU A 233 6.50 12.00 -12.48
CA LEU A 233 6.33 13.24 -13.25
C LEU A 233 4.86 13.50 -13.52
N SER A 234 4.16 12.48 -14.03
CA SER A 234 2.72 12.54 -14.32
C SER A 234 1.89 12.77 -13.07
N VAL A 235 2.26 12.16 -11.94
CA VAL A 235 1.65 12.42 -10.62
C VAL A 235 1.84 13.90 -10.24
N SER A 236 3.04 14.46 -10.36
CA SER A 236 3.33 15.85 -9.97
C SER A 236 2.45 16.86 -10.72
N ILE A 237 2.33 16.71 -12.04
CA ILE A 237 1.46 17.55 -12.89
C ILE A 237 0.01 17.41 -12.44
N THR A 238 -0.43 16.18 -12.24
CA THR A 238 -1.84 15.89 -12.01
C THR A 238 -2.30 16.24 -10.60
N ILE A 239 -1.43 16.24 -9.60
CA ILE A 239 -1.75 16.73 -8.25
C ILE A 239 -2.23 18.19 -8.27
N VAL A 240 -1.58 19.03 -9.08
CA VAL A 240 -1.94 20.45 -9.20
C VAL A 240 -3.30 20.59 -9.89
N VAL A 241 -3.50 19.87 -11.00
CA VAL A 241 -4.77 19.86 -11.75
C VAL A 241 -5.91 19.32 -10.89
N SER A 242 -5.67 18.23 -10.17
CA SER A 242 -6.65 17.58 -9.29
C SER A 242 -7.11 18.50 -8.16
N GLY A 243 -6.23 19.33 -7.61
CA GLY A 243 -6.59 20.30 -6.57
C GLY A 243 -7.61 21.33 -7.08
N ILE A 244 -7.40 21.85 -8.29
CA ILE A 244 -8.32 22.82 -8.91
C ILE A 244 -9.66 22.16 -9.27
N TRP A 245 -9.62 20.92 -9.77
CA TRP A 245 -10.82 20.16 -10.12
C TRP A 245 -11.65 19.82 -8.86
N LEU A 246 -10.99 19.37 -7.80
CA LEU A 246 -11.57 19.10 -6.49
C LEU A 246 -12.32 20.32 -5.93
N ASP A 247 -11.69 21.50 -5.98
CA ASP A 247 -12.29 22.76 -5.50
C ASP A 247 -13.57 23.13 -6.26
N ARG A 248 -13.66 22.81 -7.56
CA ARG A 248 -14.78 23.22 -8.42
C ARG A 248 -15.94 22.23 -8.45
N ARG A 249 -15.64 20.93 -8.48
CA ARG A 249 -16.64 19.87 -8.74
C ARG A 249 -16.70 18.80 -7.64
N GLY A 250 -15.93 18.96 -6.58
CA GLY A 250 -15.84 18.01 -5.48
C GLY A 250 -14.93 16.83 -5.79
N TRP A 251 -14.82 15.89 -4.84
CA TRP A 251 -13.82 14.81 -4.85
C TRP A 251 -14.17 13.63 -5.77
N HIS A 252 -15.45 13.38 -6.02
CA HIS A 252 -15.89 12.14 -6.66
C HIS A 252 -15.50 12.06 -8.15
N GLU A 253 -15.58 13.16 -8.91
CA GLU A 253 -15.16 13.21 -10.31
C GLU A 253 -13.65 12.90 -10.49
N PRO A 254 -12.72 13.64 -9.85
CA PRO A 254 -11.30 13.34 -9.97
C PRO A 254 -10.95 11.95 -9.42
N PHE A 255 -11.64 11.49 -8.37
CA PHE A 255 -11.41 10.14 -7.85
C PHE A 255 -11.79 9.04 -8.86
N LEU A 256 -13.00 9.06 -9.40
CA LEU A 256 -13.48 8.04 -10.33
C LEU A 256 -12.71 8.05 -11.66
N THR A 257 -12.42 9.24 -12.18
CA THR A 257 -11.61 9.38 -13.40
C THR A 257 -10.19 8.88 -13.19
N GLY A 258 -9.60 9.16 -12.02
CA GLY A 258 -8.29 8.64 -11.65
C GLY A 258 -8.25 7.11 -11.57
N VAL A 259 -9.20 6.50 -10.86
CA VAL A 259 -9.29 5.03 -10.75
C VAL A 259 -9.51 4.37 -12.11
N ALA A 260 -10.40 4.91 -12.94
CA ALA A 260 -10.64 4.41 -14.29
C ALA A 260 -9.38 4.51 -15.18
N LEU A 261 -8.67 5.64 -15.10
CA LEU A 261 -7.44 5.85 -15.85
C LEU A 261 -6.34 4.86 -15.43
N VAL A 262 -6.19 4.59 -14.13
CA VAL A 262 -5.25 3.57 -13.65
C VAL A 262 -5.63 2.17 -14.13
N ALA A 263 -6.91 1.79 -14.08
CA ALA A 263 -7.36 0.47 -14.55
C ALA A 263 -7.01 0.25 -16.03
N VAL A 264 -7.29 1.25 -16.87
CA VAL A 264 -6.93 1.24 -18.30
C VAL A 264 -5.41 1.23 -18.48
N ALA A 265 -4.67 2.04 -17.72
CA ALA A 265 -3.22 2.12 -17.82
C ALA A 265 -2.52 0.82 -17.40
N LYS A 266 -3.01 0.12 -16.37
CA LYS A 266 -2.49 -1.20 -15.96
C LYS A 266 -2.83 -2.29 -16.98
N LEU A 267 -4.02 -2.23 -17.58
CA LEU A 267 -4.37 -3.11 -18.71
C LEU A 267 -3.46 -2.86 -19.92
N TYR A 268 -3.14 -1.59 -20.19
CA TYR A 268 -2.19 -1.23 -21.24
C TYR A 268 -0.76 -1.66 -20.92
N ALA A 269 -0.32 -1.56 -19.65
CA ALA A 269 0.98 -2.06 -19.21
C ALA A 269 1.10 -3.59 -19.40
N TRP A 270 0.04 -4.35 -19.17
CA TRP A 270 0.00 -5.79 -19.44
C TRP A 270 0.18 -6.11 -20.94
N LEU A 271 -0.44 -5.32 -21.81
CA LEU A 271 -0.38 -5.48 -23.27
C LEU A 271 0.86 -4.83 -23.90
N ALA A 272 1.72 -4.17 -23.12
CA ALA A 272 2.80 -3.34 -23.64
C ALA A 272 3.81 -4.18 -24.45
N PRO A 273 3.96 -3.92 -25.77
CA PRO A 273 4.86 -4.70 -26.62
C PRO A 273 6.32 -4.24 -26.55
N SER A 274 6.59 -3.02 -26.09
CA SER A 274 7.94 -2.46 -26.02
C SER A 274 8.15 -1.53 -24.82
N ALA A 275 9.42 -1.26 -24.50
CA ALA A 275 9.87 -0.31 -23.49
C ALA A 275 9.11 1.03 -23.52
N VAL A 276 8.93 1.63 -24.70
CA VAL A 276 8.24 2.93 -24.85
C VAL A 276 6.78 2.84 -24.46
N HIS A 277 6.08 1.78 -24.88
CA HIS A 277 4.67 1.56 -24.53
C HIS A 277 4.51 1.34 -23.02
N PHE A 278 5.46 0.64 -22.39
CA PHE A 278 5.47 0.43 -20.96
C PHE A 278 5.73 1.72 -20.17
N ILE A 279 6.69 2.56 -20.60
CA ILE A 279 6.92 3.89 -20.02
C ILE A 279 5.67 4.76 -20.14
N ALA A 280 5.02 4.76 -21.31
CA ALA A 280 3.78 5.51 -21.54
C ALA A 280 2.64 5.00 -20.62
N ALA A 281 2.50 3.68 -20.48
CA ALA A 281 1.54 3.08 -19.57
C ALA A 281 1.79 3.51 -18.11
N MET A 282 3.04 3.52 -17.64
CA MET A 282 3.38 4.00 -16.30
C MET A 282 3.14 5.51 -16.12
N GLY A 283 3.38 6.31 -17.15
CA GLY A 283 2.95 7.72 -17.19
C GLY A 283 1.45 7.86 -16.98
N MET A 284 0.63 7.08 -17.70
CA MET A 284 -0.83 7.06 -17.54
C MET A 284 -1.26 6.60 -16.14
N VAL A 285 -0.59 5.59 -15.55
CA VAL A 285 -0.80 5.19 -14.15
C VAL A 285 -0.54 6.39 -13.23
N GLY A 286 0.53 7.15 -13.47
CA GLY A 286 0.88 8.34 -12.71
C GLY A 286 -0.17 9.45 -12.77
N LEU A 287 -0.76 9.70 -13.96
CA LEU A 287 -1.87 10.64 -14.11
C LEU A 287 -3.06 10.21 -13.21
N GLY A 288 -3.48 8.95 -13.31
CA GLY A 288 -4.61 8.45 -12.53
C GLY A 288 -4.33 8.40 -11.02
N TYR A 289 -3.10 8.07 -10.64
CA TYR A 289 -2.64 8.08 -9.25
C TYR A 289 -2.71 9.48 -8.62
N GLY A 290 -2.25 10.50 -9.34
CA GLY A 290 -2.30 11.89 -8.87
C GLY A 290 -3.73 12.38 -8.59
N LEU A 291 -4.66 12.10 -9.52
CA LEU A 291 -6.09 12.43 -9.35
C LEU A 291 -6.70 11.74 -8.13
N THR A 292 -6.51 10.42 -8.04
CA THR A 292 -7.14 9.58 -7.01
C THR A 292 -6.63 9.95 -5.62
N LEU A 293 -5.32 10.13 -5.48
CA LEU A 293 -4.71 10.43 -4.19
C LEU A 293 -5.15 11.81 -3.68
N MET A 294 -5.11 12.85 -4.51
CA MET A 294 -5.52 14.19 -4.10
C MET A 294 -7.01 14.28 -3.80
N ALA A 295 -7.85 13.61 -4.60
CA ALA A 295 -9.27 13.53 -4.34
C ALA A 295 -9.57 12.87 -2.99
N SER A 296 -8.86 11.79 -2.65
CA SER A 296 -9.04 11.10 -1.36
C SER A 296 -8.64 11.95 -0.14
N GLN A 297 -7.56 12.72 -0.26
CA GLN A 297 -7.14 13.65 0.79
C GLN A 297 -8.12 14.81 0.91
N GLY A 298 -8.57 15.36 -0.22
CA GLY A 298 -9.59 16.40 -0.29
C GLY A 298 -10.89 16.01 0.40
N PHE A 299 -11.36 14.79 0.16
CA PHE A 299 -12.56 14.23 0.81
C PHE A 299 -12.45 14.28 2.34
N VAL A 300 -11.36 13.77 2.89
CA VAL A 300 -11.14 13.73 4.34
C VAL A 300 -11.04 15.14 4.92
N ILE A 301 -10.33 16.05 4.24
CA ILE A 301 -10.15 17.45 4.68
C ILE A 301 -11.50 18.19 4.71
N VAL A 302 -12.36 17.99 3.71
CA VAL A 302 -13.66 18.68 3.65
C VAL A 302 -14.66 18.15 4.68
N GLN A 303 -14.54 16.87 5.06
CA GLN A 303 -15.47 16.23 6.00
C GLN A 303 -15.00 16.23 7.46
N THR A 304 -13.83 16.82 7.76
CA THR A 304 -13.29 16.88 9.12
C THR A 304 -13.11 18.32 9.59
N ASP A 305 -13.36 18.55 10.87
CA ASP A 305 -13.11 19.84 11.51
C ASP A 305 -11.62 20.03 11.81
N ASP A 306 -11.16 21.26 12.06
CA ASP A 306 -9.75 21.56 12.34
C ASP A 306 -9.16 20.73 13.49
N LYS A 307 -9.97 20.34 14.48
CA LYS A 307 -9.56 19.47 15.61
C LYS A 307 -9.46 17.98 15.24
N SER A 308 -10.19 17.52 14.22
CA SER A 308 -10.26 16.10 13.82
C SER A 308 -9.53 15.81 12.49
N LYS A 309 -9.17 16.85 11.73
CA LYS A 309 -8.47 16.78 10.43
C LYS A 309 -7.18 15.99 10.47
N ALA A 310 -6.31 16.25 11.45
CA ALA A 310 -5.07 15.52 11.62
C ALA A 310 -5.32 14.01 11.84
N ARG A 311 -6.32 13.67 12.66
CA ARG A 311 -6.71 12.28 12.93
C ARG A 311 -7.30 11.62 11.68
N GLY A 312 -8.16 12.31 10.94
CA GLY A 312 -8.73 11.81 9.69
C GLY A 312 -7.65 11.52 8.64
N LEU A 313 -6.72 12.44 8.46
CA LEU A 313 -5.58 12.25 7.55
C LEU A 313 -4.66 11.11 8.01
N ALA A 314 -4.38 10.99 9.31
CA ALA A 314 -3.62 9.86 9.84
C ALA A 314 -4.30 8.52 9.53
N TYR A 315 -5.63 8.43 9.67
CA TYR A 315 -6.39 7.23 9.29
C TYR A 315 -6.33 6.95 7.79
N LEU A 316 -6.38 7.98 6.95
CA LEU A 316 -6.23 7.85 5.50
C LEU A 316 -4.84 7.32 5.13
N PHE A 317 -3.79 7.90 5.72
CA PHE A 317 -2.40 7.49 5.47
C PHE A 317 -2.11 6.08 5.96
N ALA A 318 -2.72 5.64 7.07
CA ALA A 318 -2.63 4.25 7.51
C ALA A 318 -3.14 3.29 6.43
N GLY A 319 -4.26 3.60 5.77
CA GLY A 319 -4.80 2.81 4.66
C GLY A 319 -3.93 2.86 3.39
N ILE A 320 -3.40 4.05 3.06
CA ILE A 320 -2.43 4.25 1.96
C ILE A 320 -1.24 3.32 2.13
N TYR A 321 -0.57 3.38 3.28
CA TYR A 321 0.63 2.58 3.51
C TYR A 321 0.31 1.10 3.64
N ALA A 322 -0.77 0.72 4.35
CA ALA A 322 -1.18 -0.68 4.42
C ALA A 322 -1.43 -1.27 3.02
N GLY A 323 -2.11 -0.54 2.14
CA GLY A 323 -2.36 -0.97 0.76
C GLY A 323 -1.07 -1.12 -0.03
N SER A 324 -0.22 -0.10 0.01
CA SER A 324 1.07 -0.07 -0.68
C SER A 324 2.00 -1.21 -0.25
N ILE A 325 2.10 -1.47 1.05
CA ILE A 325 2.93 -2.54 1.63
C ILE A 325 2.43 -3.91 1.19
N CYS A 326 1.14 -4.17 1.39
CA CYS A 326 0.55 -5.45 1.06
C CYS A 326 0.60 -5.69 -0.46
N GLY A 327 0.38 -4.64 -1.25
CA GLY A 327 0.46 -4.69 -2.71
C GLY A 327 1.86 -5.03 -3.18
N THR A 328 2.87 -4.27 -2.74
CA THR A 328 4.27 -4.47 -3.14
C THR A 328 4.76 -5.89 -2.82
N ALA A 329 4.43 -6.37 -1.62
CA ALA A 329 4.77 -7.70 -1.14
C ALA A 329 4.09 -8.82 -1.93
N ALA A 330 2.75 -8.80 -1.96
CA ALA A 330 1.97 -9.79 -2.69
C ALA A 330 2.36 -9.78 -4.16
N GLY A 331 2.58 -8.59 -4.71
CA GLY A 331 3.04 -8.35 -6.06
C GLY A 331 4.33 -9.09 -6.40
N ALA A 332 5.37 -8.88 -5.60
CA ALA A 332 6.68 -9.53 -5.80
C ALA A 332 6.58 -11.06 -5.69
N MET A 333 5.81 -11.55 -4.72
CA MET A 333 5.57 -12.99 -4.56
C MET A 333 4.81 -13.58 -5.75
N LEU A 334 3.77 -12.90 -6.24
CA LEU A 334 3.05 -13.34 -7.42
C LEU A 334 3.95 -13.31 -8.66
N ALA A 335 4.72 -12.24 -8.85
CA ALA A 335 5.59 -12.08 -10.01
C ALA A 335 6.64 -13.19 -10.10
N GLU A 336 7.20 -13.62 -8.96
CA GLU A 336 8.11 -14.77 -8.91
C GLU A 336 7.47 -16.06 -9.44
N ARG A 337 6.16 -16.26 -9.20
CA ARG A 337 5.47 -17.53 -9.52
C ARG A 337 4.85 -17.54 -10.91
N ILE A 338 4.16 -16.45 -11.28
CA ILE A 338 3.36 -16.38 -12.52
C ILE A 338 3.96 -15.41 -13.54
N GLY A 339 5.11 -14.80 -13.24
CA GLY A 339 5.79 -13.80 -14.06
C GLY A 339 5.20 -12.39 -13.93
N TYR A 340 5.91 -11.39 -14.45
CA TYR A 340 5.52 -9.98 -14.34
C TYR A 340 4.21 -9.63 -15.04
N ARG A 341 4.00 -10.13 -16.27
CA ARG A 341 2.87 -9.73 -17.12
C ARG A 341 1.51 -10.02 -16.49
N PRO A 342 1.20 -11.24 -16.00
CA PRO A 342 -0.09 -11.52 -15.37
C PRO A 342 -0.38 -10.67 -14.13
N VAL A 343 0.64 -10.23 -13.40
CA VAL A 343 0.46 -9.36 -12.22
C VAL A 343 -0.07 -7.97 -12.62
N PHE A 344 0.33 -7.42 -13.76
CA PHE A 344 -0.28 -6.19 -14.29
C PHE A 344 -1.76 -6.36 -14.64
N LEU A 345 -2.15 -7.51 -15.18
CA LEU A 345 -3.57 -7.82 -15.43
C LEU A 345 -4.35 -7.93 -14.12
N LEU A 346 -3.80 -8.60 -13.12
CA LEU A 346 -4.43 -8.71 -11.80
C LEU A 346 -4.59 -7.33 -11.14
N SER A 347 -3.56 -6.48 -11.25
CA SER A 347 -3.61 -5.08 -10.82
C SER A 347 -4.77 -4.32 -11.50
N ALA A 348 -4.93 -4.48 -12.83
CA ALA A 348 -6.02 -3.86 -13.56
C ALA A 348 -7.40 -4.37 -13.09
N ILE A 349 -7.56 -5.67 -12.85
CA ILE A 349 -8.80 -6.27 -12.33
C ILE A 349 -9.14 -5.71 -10.94
N ILE A 350 -8.17 -5.64 -10.03
CA ILE A 350 -8.39 -5.12 -8.67
C ILE A 350 -8.84 -3.66 -8.71
N VAL A 351 -8.17 -2.82 -9.51
CA VAL A 351 -8.52 -1.39 -9.65
C VAL A 351 -9.89 -1.22 -10.34
N PHE A 352 -10.23 -2.08 -11.29
CA PHE A 352 -11.55 -2.11 -11.91
C PHE A 352 -12.65 -2.52 -10.92
N LEU A 353 -12.42 -3.52 -10.08
CA LEU A 353 -13.34 -3.90 -9.00
C LEU A 353 -13.51 -2.77 -7.98
N LEU A 354 -12.44 -2.03 -7.67
CA LEU A 354 -12.52 -0.82 -6.86
C LEU A 354 -13.42 0.23 -7.54
N LEU A 355 -13.29 0.46 -8.85
CA LEU A 355 -14.15 1.40 -9.57
C LEU A 355 -15.63 1.02 -9.39
N LEU A 356 -15.96 -0.27 -9.57
CA LEU A 356 -17.31 -0.78 -9.36
C LEU A 356 -17.78 -0.63 -7.91
N TYR A 357 -16.90 -0.89 -6.94
CA TYR A 357 -17.16 -0.69 -5.52
C TYR A 357 -17.50 0.77 -5.22
N THR A 358 -16.68 1.72 -5.68
CA THR A 358 -16.93 3.16 -5.46
C THR A 358 -18.24 3.60 -6.12
N LEU A 359 -18.52 3.10 -7.33
CA LEU A 359 -19.75 3.41 -8.05
C LEU A 359 -21.01 2.81 -7.43
N THR A 360 -20.92 1.78 -6.59
CA THR A 360 -22.08 1.09 -5.99
C THR A 360 -22.23 1.39 -4.51
N ALA A 361 -21.19 1.15 -3.71
CA ALA A 361 -21.19 1.30 -2.27
C ALA A 361 -21.05 2.75 -1.80
N MET A 362 -20.36 3.60 -2.56
CA MET A 362 -20.17 5.02 -2.21
C MET A 362 -21.18 5.97 -2.89
N ARG A 363 -22.22 5.45 -3.56
CA ARG A 363 -23.27 6.28 -4.21
C ARG A 363 -23.87 7.32 -3.27
N GLY A 364 -24.10 6.96 -2.01
CA GLY A 364 -24.63 7.88 -1.00
C GLY A 364 -23.69 9.05 -0.71
N ALA A 365 -22.40 8.78 -0.56
CA ALA A 365 -21.38 9.80 -0.38
C ALA A 365 -21.27 10.70 -1.63
N ILE A 366 -21.27 10.10 -2.83
CA ILE A 366 -21.22 10.84 -4.11
C ILE A 366 -22.42 11.80 -4.24
N ARG A 367 -23.65 11.35 -3.92
CA ARG A 367 -24.86 12.20 -4.01
C ARG A 367 -24.84 13.38 -3.03
N GLN A 368 -24.29 13.19 -1.84
CA GLN A 368 -24.16 14.24 -0.83
C GLN A 368 -22.98 15.18 -1.10
N SER A 369 -22.13 14.88 -2.08
CA SER A 369 -20.95 15.67 -2.43
C SER A 369 -21.25 16.90 -3.27
N LYS A 370 -22.52 17.26 -3.49
CA LYS A 370 -22.85 18.54 -4.14
C LYS A 370 -22.16 19.66 -3.34
N PRO A 371 -21.43 20.57 -4.00
CA PRO A 371 -20.76 21.66 -3.31
C PRO A 371 -21.83 22.41 -2.51
N ARG A 372 -21.66 22.46 -1.18
CA ARG A 372 -22.53 23.22 -0.29
C ARG A 372 -22.40 24.68 -0.69
N ARG A 373 -23.33 25.15 -1.53
CA ARG A 373 -23.49 26.57 -1.90
C ARG A 373 -24.03 27.39 -0.72
N ASP A 374 -24.49 26.73 0.34
CA ASP A 374 -25.15 27.36 1.47
C ASP A 374 -24.31 27.29 2.76
N THR A 375 -23.42 28.28 2.90
CA THR A 375 -23.26 29.03 4.15
C THR A 375 -22.61 30.36 3.83
N ALA A 376 -23.41 31.42 3.86
CA ALA A 376 -23.02 32.83 3.89
C ALA A 376 -22.27 33.22 5.19
N SER A 377 -21.42 32.33 5.71
CA SER A 377 -20.63 32.55 6.94
C SER A 377 -19.33 31.74 6.95
N ALA A 378 -18.73 31.53 5.78
CA ALA A 378 -17.29 31.35 5.70
C ALA A 378 -16.72 32.70 5.28
N ALA A 379 -15.77 33.25 6.04
CA ALA A 379 -15.03 34.43 5.64
C ALA A 379 -14.62 34.31 4.16
N PRO A 380 -14.73 35.38 3.35
CA PRO A 380 -14.51 35.30 1.91
C PRO A 380 -13.15 34.65 1.65
N LEU A 381 -13.16 33.46 1.04
CA LEU A 381 -11.98 32.90 0.39
C LEU A 381 -11.45 34.00 -0.54
N PRO A 382 -10.17 34.42 -0.43
CA PRO A 382 -9.64 35.43 -1.32
C PRO A 382 -9.85 34.97 -2.76
N THR A 383 -10.74 35.68 -3.43
CA THR A 383 -11.07 35.53 -4.84
C THR A 383 -9.84 35.93 -5.63
N SER A 384 -9.38 35.02 -6.50
CA SER A 384 -8.16 35.09 -7.32
C SER A 384 -6.83 35.20 -6.57
N VAL A 385 -6.30 34.06 -6.13
CA VAL A 385 -4.85 33.94 -5.88
C VAL A 385 -4.17 34.07 -7.25
N SER A 386 -3.35 35.10 -7.40
CA SER A 386 -2.66 35.40 -8.67
C SER A 386 -1.51 34.41 -8.89
N ALA A 387 -1.10 34.18 -10.13
CA ALA A 387 0.13 33.44 -10.44
C ALA A 387 1.35 34.03 -9.68
N ARG A 388 1.28 35.32 -9.35
CA ARG A 388 2.27 36.03 -8.53
C ARG A 388 2.35 35.51 -7.09
N ASP A 389 1.24 35.09 -6.49
CA ASP A 389 1.21 34.55 -5.12
C ASP A 389 1.79 33.12 -5.06
N TYR A 390 1.51 32.31 -6.09
CA TYR A 390 2.17 31.02 -6.28
C TYR A 390 3.69 31.18 -6.41
N TRP A 391 4.12 32.17 -7.20
CA TRP A 391 5.53 32.49 -7.36
C TRP A 391 6.16 33.00 -6.06
N ASN A 392 5.47 33.86 -5.31
CA ASN A 392 5.93 34.36 -4.01
C ASN A 392 6.07 33.25 -2.97
N PHE A 393 5.17 32.26 -2.97
CA PHE A 393 5.28 31.07 -2.13
C PHE A 393 6.52 30.24 -2.52
N LEU A 394 6.69 29.95 -3.81
CA LEU A 394 7.84 29.19 -4.32
C LEU A 394 9.17 29.92 -4.15
N ARG A 395 9.18 31.25 -4.09
CA ARG A 395 10.40 32.05 -3.88
C ARG A 395 10.70 32.34 -2.41
N ASN A 396 9.84 31.92 -1.49
CA ASN A 396 10.08 32.16 -0.08
C ASN A 396 11.28 31.33 0.41
N ARG A 397 12.26 31.96 1.06
CA ARG A 397 13.50 31.29 1.51
C ARG A 397 13.23 30.08 2.42
N HIS A 398 12.19 30.16 3.26
CA HIS A 398 11.86 29.09 4.20
C HIS A 398 11.19 27.92 3.50
N VAL A 399 10.38 28.19 2.48
CA VAL A 399 9.74 27.16 1.64
C VAL A 399 10.79 26.50 0.75
N LEU A 400 11.64 27.29 0.08
CA LEU A 400 12.75 26.77 -0.72
C LEU A 400 13.71 25.93 0.12
N GLY A 401 14.08 26.42 1.30
CA GLY A 401 14.92 25.65 2.22
C GLY A 401 14.27 24.32 2.59
N LEU A 402 12.97 24.30 2.89
CA LEU A 402 12.26 23.06 3.20
C LEU A 402 12.19 22.09 2.00
N ILE A 403 11.98 22.62 0.79
CA ILE A 403 11.90 21.83 -0.44
C ILE A 403 13.28 21.23 -0.76
N PHE A 404 14.33 22.05 -0.86
CA PHE A 404 15.65 21.62 -1.33
C PHE A 404 16.49 20.88 -0.27
N LEU A 405 16.39 21.23 1.02
CA LEU A 405 17.20 20.60 2.06
C LEU A 405 16.51 19.40 2.72
N SER A 406 15.20 19.22 2.52
CA SER A 406 14.47 18.14 3.21
C SER A 406 13.54 17.36 2.29
N SER A 407 12.63 18.02 1.58
CA SER A 407 11.59 17.31 0.82
C SER A 407 12.13 16.58 -0.41
N LEU A 408 12.93 17.26 -1.24
CA LEU A 408 13.54 16.69 -2.43
C LEU A 408 14.53 15.57 -2.10
N PRO A 409 15.54 15.75 -1.21
CA PRO A 409 16.49 14.68 -0.90
C PRO A 409 15.81 13.45 -0.30
N SER A 410 14.86 13.64 0.62
CA SER A 410 14.11 12.52 1.20
C SER A 410 13.27 11.80 0.14
N ALA A 411 12.61 12.52 -0.76
CA ALA A 411 11.83 11.93 -1.84
C ALA A 411 12.69 11.16 -2.86
N ILE A 412 13.85 11.72 -3.23
CA ILE A 412 14.87 11.08 -4.08
C ILE A 412 15.35 9.79 -3.43
N ALA A 413 15.73 9.86 -2.15
CA ALA A 413 16.23 8.73 -1.39
C ALA A 413 15.21 7.59 -1.30
N VAL A 414 13.97 7.90 -0.90
CA VAL A 414 12.94 6.89 -0.65
C VAL A 414 12.53 6.18 -1.93
N ILE A 415 12.17 6.90 -3.00
CA ILE A 415 11.71 6.26 -4.24
C ILE A 415 12.88 5.73 -5.06
N GLY A 416 13.98 6.47 -5.15
CA GLY A 416 15.19 6.02 -5.84
C GLY A 416 15.76 4.75 -5.22
N PHE A 417 15.71 4.61 -3.89
CA PHE A 417 16.12 3.37 -3.24
C PHE A 417 15.04 2.29 -3.30
N LEU A 418 13.85 2.51 -2.73
CA LEU A 418 12.87 1.44 -2.53
C LEU A 418 12.24 0.92 -3.82
N ASN A 419 12.08 1.76 -4.84
CA ASN A 419 11.41 1.37 -6.09
C ASN A 419 12.39 1.09 -7.22
N PHE A 420 13.68 1.41 -7.06
CA PHE A 420 14.66 1.25 -8.13
C PHE A 420 15.95 0.56 -7.65
N PHE A 421 16.81 1.24 -6.89
CA PHE A 421 18.12 0.70 -6.52
C PHE A 421 18.00 -0.57 -5.68
N GLY A 422 17.14 -0.60 -4.67
CA GLY A 422 16.95 -1.74 -3.77
C GLY A 422 16.57 -3.03 -4.50
N PRO A 423 15.49 -3.02 -5.30
CA PRO A 423 15.13 -4.17 -6.14
C PRO A 423 16.25 -4.61 -7.08
N VAL A 424 16.83 -3.67 -7.83
CA VAL A 424 17.87 -3.98 -8.83
C VAL A 424 19.15 -4.51 -8.17
N TYR A 425 19.52 -3.97 -7.00
CA TYR A 425 20.70 -4.40 -6.26
C TYR A 425 20.54 -5.81 -5.70
N LEU A 426 19.40 -6.11 -5.09
CA LEU A 426 19.12 -7.45 -4.54
C LEU A 426 18.94 -8.50 -5.64
N ASP A 427 18.31 -8.14 -6.77
CA ASP A 427 18.19 -9.02 -7.94
C ASP A 427 19.57 -9.37 -8.53
N ARG A 428 20.47 -8.38 -8.67
CA ARG A 428 21.85 -8.62 -9.10
C ARG A 428 22.66 -9.50 -8.15
N LEU A 429 22.29 -9.55 -6.87
CA LEU A 429 22.88 -10.45 -5.88
C LEU A 429 22.28 -11.87 -5.95
N GLY A 430 21.29 -12.10 -6.80
CA GLY A 430 20.62 -13.39 -6.99
C GLY A 430 19.52 -13.69 -5.99
N TYR A 431 19.02 -12.69 -5.25
CA TYR A 431 17.89 -12.89 -4.33
C TYR A 431 16.56 -12.99 -5.09
N SER A 432 15.67 -13.85 -4.61
CA SER A 432 14.34 -14.02 -5.19
C SER A 432 13.48 -12.76 -5.04
N GLU A 433 12.51 -12.57 -5.95
CA GLU A 433 11.61 -11.43 -5.90
C GLU A 433 10.78 -11.39 -4.62
N SER A 434 10.36 -12.54 -4.08
CA SER A 434 9.68 -12.60 -2.78
C SER A 434 10.57 -12.04 -1.66
N THR A 435 11.87 -12.35 -1.69
CA THR A 435 12.85 -11.81 -0.73
C THR A 435 13.02 -10.31 -0.89
N ILE A 436 13.07 -9.82 -2.13
CA ILE A 436 13.11 -8.38 -2.43
C ILE A 436 11.86 -7.69 -1.84
N GLY A 437 10.67 -8.23 -2.13
CA GLY A 437 9.41 -7.73 -1.59
C GLY A 437 9.40 -7.73 -0.06
N ALA A 438 9.91 -8.79 0.57
CA ALA A 438 10.02 -8.93 2.01
C ALA A 438 10.89 -7.84 2.65
N VAL A 439 12.03 -7.52 2.05
CA VAL A 439 12.90 -6.42 2.51
C VAL A 439 12.18 -5.08 2.39
N LEU A 440 11.48 -4.82 1.28
CA LEU A 440 10.77 -3.55 1.05
C LEU A 440 9.58 -3.34 2.00
N ILE A 441 8.90 -4.41 2.44
CA ILE A 441 7.82 -4.33 3.44
C ILE A 441 8.29 -3.66 4.73
N LEU A 442 9.55 -3.87 5.15
CA LEU A 442 10.08 -3.31 6.38
C LEU A 442 9.92 -1.79 6.44
N TYR A 443 10.08 -1.10 5.30
CA TYR A 443 9.85 0.35 5.20
C TYR A 443 8.45 0.72 5.69
N GLY A 444 7.44 0.06 5.16
CA GLY A 444 6.08 0.41 5.48
C GLY A 444 5.64 -0.15 6.83
N LEU A 445 6.24 -1.24 7.32
CA LEU A 445 6.08 -1.67 8.70
C LEU A 445 6.53 -0.54 9.66
N CYS A 446 7.67 0.09 9.39
CA CYS A 446 8.08 1.28 10.14
C CYS A 446 7.03 2.39 10.06
N MET A 447 6.52 2.70 8.87
CA MET A 447 5.52 3.77 8.70
C MET A 447 4.19 3.49 9.42
N VAL A 448 3.73 2.24 9.44
CA VAL A 448 2.45 1.85 10.06
C VAL A 448 2.56 1.82 11.59
N TYR A 449 3.63 1.26 12.13
CA TYR A 449 3.79 1.08 13.58
C TYR A 449 4.51 2.26 14.25
N LEU A 450 5.64 2.71 13.70
CA LEU A 450 6.43 3.79 14.29
C LEU A 450 5.92 5.18 13.89
N GLY A 451 5.33 5.34 12.70
CA GLY A 451 4.80 6.62 12.22
C GLY A 451 3.85 7.32 13.21
N PRO A 452 2.77 6.66 13.68
CA PRO A 452 1.85 7.25 14.65
C PRO A 452 2.49 7.57 16.00
N LEU A 453 3.41 6.70 16.47
CA LEU A 453 4.13 6.89 17.73
C LEU A 453 4.98 8.15 17.66
N LEU A 454 5.87 8.25 16.65
CA LEU A 454 6.77 9.37 16.46
C LEU A 454 6.01 10.68 16.19
N SER A 455 4.90 10.62 15.44
CA SER A 455 4.06 11.81 15.16
C SER A 455 3.52 12.44 16.45
N HIS A 456 3.07 11.62 17.41
CA HIS A 456 2.57 12.11 18.70
C HIS A 456 3.66 12.80 19.54
N TYR A 457 4.90 12.32 19.48
CA TYR A 457 6.04 12.96 20.13
C TYR A 457 6.43 14.28 19.43
N ILE A 458 6.42 14.31 18.10
CA ILE A 458 6.73 15.50 17.30
C ILE A 458 5.70 16.62 17.54
N ASP A 459 4.42 16.26 17.62
CA ASP A 459 3.34 17.22 17.83
C ASP A 459 3.43 17.95 19.19
N ARG A 460 4.02 17.30 20.20
CA ARG A 460 4.25 17.87 21.54
C ARG A 460 5.54 18.67 21.65
N ALA A 461 6.45 18.54 20.71
CA ALA A 461 7.75 19.18 20.79
C ALA A 461 7.70 20.66 20.39
N SER A 462 8.46 21.50 21.10
CA SER A 462 8.54 22.94 20.86
C SER A 462 9.25 23.28 19.55
N SER A 463 10.24 22.49 19.14
CA SER A 463 11.01 22.70 17.90
C SER A 463 10.90 21.52 16.93
N LYS A 464 9.97 21.65 15.97
CA LYS A 464 9.76 20.67 14.88
C LYS A 464 10.96 20.58 13.92
N ARG A 465 11.78 21.63 13.85
CA ARG A 465 12.96 21.70 12.98
C ARG A 465 14.02 20.66 13.34
N VAL A 466 14.17 20.34 14.63
CA VAL A 466 15.15 19.35 15.11
C VAL A 466 14.83 17.96 14.56
N PHE A 467 13.55 17.55 14.58
CA PHE A 467 13.11 16.26 14.06
C PHE A 467 13.31 16.14 12.54
N VAL A 468 13.13 17.23 11.79
CA VAL A 468 13.46 17.26 10.36
C VAL A 468 14.95 16.98 10.14
N ILE A 469 15.83 17.64 10.91
CA ILE A 469 17.28 17.46 10.79
C ILE A 469 17.67 16.03 11.14
N ILE A 470 17.18 15.50 12.26
CA ILE A 470 17.44 14.10 12.68
C ILE A 470 16.96 13.12 11.60
N GLY A 471 15.76 13.34 11.06
CA GLY A 471 15.24 12.51 9.98
C GLY A 471 16.10 12.56 8.70
N CYS A 472 16.59 13.74 8.32
CA CYS A 472 17.48 13.86 7.15
C CYS A 472 18.84 13.20 7.40
N LEU A 473 19.41 13.34 8.61
CA LEU A 473 20.65 12.65 9.00
C LEU A 473 20.48 11.13 8.96
N LEU A 474 19.39 10.59 9.50
CA LEU A 474 19.04 9.17 9.41
C LEU A 474 18.94 8.70 7.95
N GLY A 475 18.34 9.50 7.08
CA GLY A 475 18.26 9.21 5.65
C GLY A 475 19.64 9.18 4.97
N GLY A 476 20.55 10.07 5.36
CA GLY A 476 21.95 10.03 4.91
C GLY A 476 22.69 8.80 5.42
N CYS A 477 22.51 8.45 6.70
CA CYS A 477 23.09 7.23 7.29
C CYS A 477 22.61 5.95 6.59
N ALA A 478 21.41 5.96 6.01
CA ALA A 478 20.90 4.82 5.24
C ALA A 478 21.75 4.49 4.01
N PHE A 479 22.39 5.48 3.38
CA PHE A 479 23.31 5.24 2.27
C PHE A 479 24.74 5.04 2.75
N LEU A 480 25.13 5.69 3.84
CA LEU A 480 26.43 5.47 4.47
C LEU A 480 26.56 4.03 5.01
N SER A 481 25.45 3.35 5.32
CA SER A 481 25.47 1.95 5.75
C SER A 481 26.10 1.03 4.70
N PHE A 482 25.98 1.34 3.39
CA PHE A 482 26.61 0.57 2.31
C PHE A 482 28.13 0.68 2.29
N TYR A 483 28.72 1.64 3.00
CA TYR A 483 30.17 1.72 3.19
C TYR A 483 30.65 0.73 4.25
N PHE A 484 29.86 0.48 5.29
CA PHE A 484 30.23 -0.39 6.42
C PHE A 484 29.73 -1.83 6.27
N PHE A 485 28.58 -2.00 5.63
CA PHE A 485 27.91 -3.27 5.42
C PHE A 485 27.75 -3.51 3.92
N THR A 486 27.84 -4.76 3.48
CA THR A 486 27.66 -5.14 2.07
C THR A 486 26.54 -6.16 1.92
N GLY A 487 25.92 -6.21 0.73
CA GLY A 487 24.92 -7.21 0.39
C GLY A 487 23.56 -7.01 1.05
N PHE A 488 22.92 -8.11 1.44
CA PHE A 488 21.56 -8.14 1.98
C PHE A 488 21.38 -7.30 3.26
N VAL A 489 22.34 -7.40 4.19
CA VAL A 489 22.27 -6.70 5.49
C VAL A 489 22.29 -5.19 5.30
N ALA A 490 23.10 -4.68 4.37
CA ALA A 490 23.14 -3.26 4.05
C ALA A 490 21.78 -2.74 3.55
N SER A 491 21.13 -3.53 2.68
CA SER A 491 19.80 -3.21 2.15
C SER A 491 18.74 -3.17 3.24
N VAL A 492 18.72 -4.16 4.14
CA VAL A 492 17.79 -4.19 5.29
C VAL A 492 17.99 -2.98 6.19
N ILE A 493 19.24 -2.66 6.57
CA ILE A 493 19.56 -1.50 7.40
C ILE A 493 19.13 -0.21 6.71
N ALA A 494 19.41 -0.06 5.41
CA ALA A 494 19.02 1.11 4.64
C ALA A 494 17.51 1.29 4.58
N VAL A 495 16.75 0.22 4.32
CA VAL A 495 15.28 0.27 4.29
C VAL A 495 14.72 0.70 5.65
N VAL A 496 15.20 0.13 6.75
CA VAL A 496 14.73 0.47 8.10
C VAL A 496 15.07 1.92 8.46
N LEU A 497 16.30 2.37 8.15
CA LEU A 497 16.72 3.75 8.37
C LEU A 497 15.91 4.75 7.53
N LEU A 498 15.61 4.42 6.27
CA LEU A 498 14.73 5.23 5.41
C LEU A 498 13.29 5.27 5.92
N GLY A 499 12.79 4.17 6.50
CA GLY A 499 11.48 4.09 7.16
C GLY A 499 11.41 5.03 8.37
N LEU A 500 12.40 4.96 9.25
CA LEU A 500 12.55 5.84 10.41
C LEU A 500 12.69 7.32 10.00
N SER A 501 13.53 7.59 9.02
CA SER A 501 13.72 8.92 8.43
C SER A 501 12.39 9.47 7.93
N SER A 502 11.64 8.69 7.15
CA SER A 502 10.37 9.10 6.56
C SER A 502 9.31 9.40 7.62
N CYS A 503 9.26 8.61 8.71
CA CYS A 503 8.34 8.86 9.82
C CYS A 503 8.57 10.25 10.43
N LEU A 504 9.84 10.61 10.67
CA LEU A 504 10.22 11.90 11.25
C LEU A 504 9.99 13.06 10.28
N VAL A 505 10.42 12.89 9.03
CA VAL A 505 10.40 13.93 8.01
C VAL A 505 8.97 14.27 7.59
N LEU A 506 8.12 13.27 7.29
CA LEU A 506 6.79 13.50 6.74
C LEU A 506 5.85 14.22 7.71
N ALA A 507 5.85 13.80 8.99
CA ALA A 507 5.07 14.42 10.05
C ALA A 507 5.54 15.86 10.28
N SER A 508 6.85 16.05 10.42
CA SER A 508 7.44 17.37 10.70
C SER A 508 7.28 18.36 9.55
N GLN A 509 7.44 17.91 8.29
CA GLN A 509 7.31 18.76 7.10
C GLN A 509 5.90 19.30 6.94
N THR A 510 4.88 18.43 7.05
CA THR A 510 3.48 18.83 6.87
C THR A 510 3.08 19.84 7.94
N THR A 511 3.45 19.58 9.19
CA THR A 511 3.13 20.48 10.31
C THR A 511 3.92 21.79 10.25
N TYR A 512 5.20 21.76 9.85
CA TYR A 512 6.01 22.98 9.70
C TYR A 512 5.53 23.85 8.52
N ALA A 513 5.19 23.23 7.39
CA ALA A 513 4.61 23.91 6.24
C ALA A 513 3.33 24.68 6.62
N LEU A 514 2.49 24.10 7.48
CA LEU A 514 1.26 24.72 7.96
C LEU A 514 1.47 25.89 8.93
N THR A 515 2.63 25.98 9.58
CA THR A 515 2.95 27.10 10.49
C THR A 515 3.47 28.35 9.80
N LEU A 516 3.93 28.24 8.54
CA LEU A 516 4.43 29.37 7.76
C LEU A 516 3.32 30.36 7.39
N ASP A 517 3.56 31.65 7.61
CA ASP A 517 2.55 32.69 7.33
C ASP A 517 2.19 32.80 5.84
N VAL A 518 3.14 32.50 4.96
CA VAL A 518 2.91 32.47 3.50
C VAL A 518 1.99 31.32 3.08
N THR A 519 1.94 30.22 3.85
CA THR A 519 0.97 29.12 3.66
C THR A 519 -0.45 29.57 4.03
N LYS A 520 -0.61 30.41 5.06
CA LYS A 520 -1.92 30.95 5.47
C LYS A 520 -2.47 31.92 4.42
N GLN A 521 -1.61 32.70 3.78
CA GLN A 521 -1.97 33.66 2.72
C GLN A 521 -2.41 32.96 1.42
N LEU A 522 -1.72 31.88 1.01
CA LEU A 522 -2.06 31.12 -0.21
C LEU A 522 -3.28 30.20 -0.03
N GLY A 523 -3.62 29.87 1.21
CA GLY A 523 -4.59 28.85 1.59
C GLY A 523 -3.94 27.49 1.80
N GLN A 524 -4.23 26.86 2.95
CA GLN A 524 -3.57 25.61 3.39
C GLN A 524 -3.62 24.49 2.35
N GLY A 525 -4.77 24.30 1.68
CA GLY A 525 -4.93 23.25 0.66
C GLY A 525 -4.04 23.45 -0.56
N ARG A 526 -3.96 24.68 -1.07
CA ARG A 526 -3.14 25.03 -2.25
C ARG A 526 -1.65 24.93 -1.96
N ALA A 527 -1.23 25.42 -0.79
CA ALA A 527 0.16 25.35 -0.36
C ALA A 527 0.61 23.89 -0.12
N ILE A 528 -0.22 23.06 0.51
CA ILE A 528 0.07 21.62 0.67
C ILE A 528 0.14 20.94 -0.71
N GLY A 529 -0.78 21.23 -1.62
CA GLY A 529 -0.77 20.66 -2.98
C GLY A 529 0.52 20.99 -3.73
N LEU A 530 0.96 22.24 -3.69
CA LEU A 530 2.19 22.69 -4.34
C LEU A 530 3.46 22.10 -3.68
N PHE A 531 3.47 22.01 -2.36
CA PHE A 531 4.53 21.33 -1.62
C PHE A 531 4.62 19.85 -2.00
N ARG A 532 3.48 19.15 -2.06
CA ARG A 532 3.40 17.74 -2.48
C ARG A 532 3.86 17.54 -3.92
N ALA A 533 3.46 18.42 -4.84
CA ALA A 533 3.92 18.38 -6.23
C ALA A 533 5.45 18.48 -6.31
N SER A 534 6.05 19.35 -5.49
CA SER A 534 7.51 19.49 -5.37
C SER A 534 8.17 18.20 -4.86
N SER A 535 7.58 17.53 -3.85
CA SER A 535 8.09 16.23 -3.38
C SER A 535 8.01 15.16 -4.48
N ARG A 536 6.96 15.15 -5.31
CA ARG A 536 6.83 14.19 -6.43
C ARG A 536 7.88 14.40 -7.51
N LEU A 537 8.36 15.62 -7.73
CA LEU A 537 9.51 15.85 -8.60
C LEU A 537 10.78 15.18 -8.07
N GLY A 538 11.00 15.20 -6.75
CA GLY A 538 12.09 14.44 -6.14
C GLY A 538 11.96 12.93 -6.40
N GLN A 539 10.76 12.40 -6.32
CA GLN A 539 10.48 10.98 -6.62
C GLN A 539 10.70 10.64 -8.10
N MET A 540 10.44 11.58 -9.01
CA MET A 540 10.78 11.42 -10.43
C MET A 540 12.31 11.34 -10.62
N ILE A 541 13.05 12.24 -9.97
CA ILE A 541 14.50 12.35 -10.13
C ILE A 541 15.23 11.14 -9.52
N GLY A 542 14.69 10.56 -8.44
CA GLY A 542 15.27 9.45 -7.70
C GLY A 542 15.80 8.30 -8.57
N PRO A 543 14.94 7.57 -9.29
CA PRO A 543 15.35 6.45 -10.14
C PRO A 543 16.40 6.84 -11.19
N MET A 544 16.31 8.04 -11.76
CA MET A 544 17.30 8.51 -12.76
C MET A 544 18.67 8.76 -12.13
N LEU A 545 18.72 9.37 -10.94
CA LEU A 545 19.99 9.61 -10.24
C LEU A 545 20.64 8.28 -9.82
N PHE A 546 19.87 7.37 -9.24
CA PHE A 546 20.41 6.05 -8.86
C PHE A 546 20.80 5.21 -10.07
N GLY A 547 20.05 5.26 -11.16
CA GLY A 547 20.40 4.59 -12.41
C GLY A 547 21.57 5.22 -13.18
N TRP A 548 22.01 6.42 -12.80
CA TRP A 548 23.25 7.01 -13.28
C TRP A 548 24.46 6.69 -12.38
N LEU A 549 24.21 6.40 -11.10
CA LEU A 549 25.25 6.06 -10.11
C LEU A 549 25.71 4.60 -10.16
N ILE A 550 24.82 3.70 -10.56
CA ILE A 550 25.10 2.27 -10.81
C ILE A 550 25.56 2.10 -12.26
#